data_AF-A0A7K1RE34-F1
#
_entry.id   AF-A0A7K1RE34-F1
#
_cell.length_a   1.000
_cell.length_b   1.000
_cell.length_c   1.000
_cell.angle_alpha   90.00
_cell.angle_beta   90.00
_cell.angle_gamma   90.00
#
_symmetry.space_group_name_H-M   'P 1'
#
loop_
_entity.id
_entity.type
_entity.pdbx_description
1 polymer ?
#
loop_
_entity_poly.entity_id
_entity_poly.type
_entity_poly.pdbx_seq_one_letter_code
_entity_poly.pdbx_strand_id
1 'polypeptide(L)'
;MRVTRRAAIINFLFFVLLSLGAWWAYNAVSEYFMEPTYTSDRLFKPYGEDVYRIAQKIERGQPISADAVKDLPGGVNARYGEEITLLFHAVGARNVAAIDTLLGAGADPYMVDRPSTGSTRDFVFVLTLPGNSTDPNAGFPFINQLITLYLKHGGDPNRRLQGSEKEPLISGVALIENYEGFKILLKAGADPWMEDINGYTAMSTLGFESTAYEFVNSLINNGYFNNVETLKLQVFFKSIAFYSQRGDIRSQNNQSLGIRVLKRNPDYPADENTLRLFQGPIPWDKVKQAQ
;
A
#
# COMPACT_ATOMS: atom_id res chain seq x y z
N MET A 1 -37.92 19.05 -52.18
CA MET A 1 -37.22 18.02 -52.99
C MET A 1 -37.19 16.72 -52.20
N ARG A 2 -37.78 15.63 -52.72
CA ARG A 2 -37.64 14.30 -52.11
C ARG A 2 -36.26 13.75 -52.44
N VAL A 3 -35.39 13.65 -51.43
CA VAL A 3 -34.08 13.00 -51.57
C VAL A 3 -34.35 11.54 -51.94
N THR A 4 -33.82 11.08 -53.07
CA THR A 4 -34.01 9.69 -53.51
C THR A 4 -33.26 8.76 -52.56
N ARG A 5 -33.80 7.55 -52.34
CA ARG A 5 -33.23 6.56 -51.40
C ARG A 5 -31.75 6.28 -51.66
N ARG A 6 -31.30 6.36 -52.92
CA ARG A 6 -29.88 6.26 -53.32
C ARG A 6 -29.04 7.46 -52.86
N ALA A 7 -29.53 8.69 -53.00
CA ALA A 7 -28.82 9.88 -52.54
C ALA A 7 -28.68 9.93 -51.01
N ALA A 8 -29.68 9.44 -50.28
CA ALA A 8 -29.61 9.28 -48.82
C ALA A 8 -28.52 8.27 -48.39
N ILE A 9 -28.40 7.14 -49.09
CA ILE A 9 -27.37 6.13 -48.81
C ILE A 9 -25.96 6.66 -49.13
N ILE A 10 -25.78 7.36 -50.25
CA ILE A 10 -24.48 7.94 -50.62
C ILE A 10 -24.05 9.02 -49.61
N ASN A 11 -24.96 9.89 -49.20
CA ASN A 11 -24.67 10.89 -48.17
C ASN A 11 -24.32 10.24 -46.83
N PHE A 12 -25.06 9.19 -46.43
CA PHE A 12 -24.75 8.45 -45.21
C PHE A 12 -23.36 7.80 -45.27
N LEU A 13 -23.01 7.12 -46.37
CA LEU A 13 -21.68 6.53 -46.56
C LEU A 13 -20.58 7.59 -46.59
N PHE A 14 -20.83 8.75 -47.18
CA PHE A 14 -19.89 9.88 -47.22
C PHE A 14 -19.63 10.44 -45.81
N PHE A 15 -20.67 10.61 -44.99
CA PHE A 15 -20.51 11.05 -43.59
C PHE A 15 -19.82 10.00 -42.73
N VAL A 16 -20.08 8.70 -42.94
CA VAL A 16 -19.37 7.60 -42.26
C VAL A 16 -17.89 7.60 -42.66
N LEU A 17 -17.56 7.76 -43.94
CA LEU A 17 -16.16 7.82 -44.41
C LEU A 17 -15.43 9.09 -43.91
N LEU A 18 -16.12 10.24 -43.85
CA LEU A 18 -15.59 11.47 -43.27
C LEU A 18 -15.35 11.35 -41.76
N SER A 19 -16.24 10.71 -41.03
CA SER A 19 -16.08 10.51 -39.58
C SER A 19 -15.03 9.43 -39.27
N LEU A 20 -14.92 8.37 -40.08
CA LEU A 20 -13.81 7.42 -40.01
C LEU A 20 -12.46 8.07 -40.35
N GLY A 21 -12.42 8.90 -41.40
CA GLY A 21 -11.22 9.64 -41.80
C GLY A 21 -10.81 10.70 -40.76
N ALA A 22 -11.77 11.42 -40.18
CA ALA A 22 -11.54 12.38 -39.11
C ALA A 22 -11.11 11.69 -37.81
N TRP A 23 -11.67 10.53 -37.48
CA TRP A 23 -11.23 9.72 -36.33
C TRP A 23 -9.82 9.18 -36.52
N TRP A 24 -9.50 8.68 -37.72
CA TRP A 24 -8.15 8.22 -38.06
C TRP A 24 -7.13 9.37 -38.01
N ALA A 25 -7.46 10.52 -38.61
CA ALA A 25 -6.61 11.71 -38.56
C ALA A 25 -6.44 12.25 -37.14
N TYR A 26 -7.50 12.27 -36.34
CA TYR A 26 -7.45 12.65 -34.92
C TYR A 26 -6.55 11.71 -34.12
N ASN A 27 -6.68 10.38 -34.30
CA ASN A 27 -5.82 9.42 -33.61
C ASN A 27 -4.36 9.55 -34.06
N ALA A 28 -4.10 9.69 -35.36
CA ALA A 28 -2.74 9.84 -35.90
C ALA A 28 -2.06 11.15 -35.44
N VAL A 29 -2.81 12.26 -35.45
CA VAL A 29 -2.32 13.55 -34.93
C VAL A 29 -2.15 13.49 -33.42
N SER A 30 -3.10 12.89 -32.70
CA SER A 30 -3.00 12.69 -31.25
C SER A 30 -1.75 11.88 -30.91
N GLU A 31 -1.47 10.80 -31.64
CA GLU A 31 -0.31 9.92 -31.45
C GLU A 31 1.01 10.65 -31.73
N TYR A 32 1.04 11.54 -32.73
CA TYR A 32 2.18 12.40 -33.05
C TYR A 32 2.50 13.43 -31.96
N PHE A 33 1.48 13.89 -31.22
CA PHE A 33 1.63 14.84 -30.10
C PHE A 33 1.60 14.18 -28.71
N MET A 34 1.56 12.85 -28.62
CA MET A 34 1.58 12.18 -27.33
C MET A 34 2.93 12.33 -26.64
N GLU A 35 2.90 12.47 -25.31
CA GLU A 35 4.12 12.48 -24.52
C GLU A 35 4.98 11.23 -24.78
N PRO A 36 6.31 11.39 -24.80
CA PRO A 36 7.22 10.28 -25.02
C PRO A 36 7.12 9.25 -23.90
N THR A 37 7.21 7.98 -24.27
CA THR A 37 7.08 6.84 -23.34
C THR A 37 8.41 6.15 -23.16
N TYR A 38 9.40 6.86 -22.61
CA TYR A 38 10.79 6.39 -22.54
C TYR A 38 10.93 5.07 -21.78
N THR A 39 10.13 4.88 -20.72
CA THR A 39 10.17 3.64 -19.93
C THR A 39 9.59 2.47 -20.73
N SER A 40 8.47 2.70 -21.42
CA SER A 40 7.82 1.72 -22.29
C SER A 40 8.71 1.34 -23.48
N ASP A 41 9.37 2.33 -24.08
CA ASP A 41 10.30 2.15 -25.20
C ASP A 41 11.46 1.24 -24.81
N ARG A 42 12.03 1.47 -23.62
CA ARG A 42 13.16 0.68 -23.11
C ARG A 42 12.75 -0.72 -22.69
N LEU A 43 11.64 -0.87 -21.98
CA LEU A 43 11.32 -2.11 -21.26
C LEU A 43 10.37 -3.04 -22.03
N PHE A 44 9.54 -2.53 -22.94
CA PHE A 44 8.45 -3.31 -23.54
C PHE A 44 8.51 -3.37 -25.08
N LYS A 45 9.06 -2.36 -25.75
CA LYS A 45 9.18 -2.34 -27.23
C LYS A 45 9.84 -3.58 -27.85
N PRO A 46 10.90 -4.17 -27.25
CA PRO A 46 11.51 -5.39 -27.81
C PRO A 46 10.64 -6.66 -27.69
N TYR A 47 9.54 -6.62 -26.93
CA TYR A 47 8.77 -7.80 -26.54
C TYR A 47 7.44 -7.96 -27.28
N GLY A 48 7.19 -7.13 -28.30
CA GLY A 48 6.00 -7.21 -29.16
C GLY A 48 5.14 -5.96 -29.13
N GLU A 49 4.40 -5.73 -30.21
CA GLU A 49 3.62 -4.52 -30.39
C GLU A 49 2.45 -4.40 -29.39
N ASP A 50 1.80 -5.51 -29.05
CA ASP A 50 0.63 -5.52 -28.16
C ASP A 50 1.01 -5.07 -26.74
N VAL A 51 2.02 -5.70 -26.13
CA VAL A 51 2.50 -5.31 -24.79
C VAL A 51 3.06 -3.89 -24.81
N TYR A 52 3.77 -3.50 -25.87
CA TYR A 52 4.31 -2.15 -25.99
C TYR A 52 3.20 -1.09 -25.99
N ARG A 53 2.14 -1.27 -26.79
CA ARG A 53 0.98 -0.36 -26.81
C ARG A 53 0.29 -0.28 -25.44
N ILE A 54 0.17 -1.40 -24.74
CA ILE A 54 -0.38 -1.41 -23.36
C ILE A 54 0.53 -0.63 -22.41
N ALA A 55 1.84 -0.88 -22.43
CA ALA A 55 2.82 -0.18 -21.59
C ALA A 55 2.81 1.34 -21.83
N GLN A 56 2.68 1.77 -23.09
CA GLN A 56 2.57 3.18 -23.45
C GLN A 56 1.31 3.83 -22.87
N LYS A 57 0.17 3.14 -22.92
CA LYS A 57 -1.06 3.61 -22.26
C LYS A 57 -0.85 3.76 -20.76
N ILE A 58 -0.21 2.75 -20.14
CA ILE A 58 0.10 2.78 -18.71
C ILE A 58 0.94 4.01 -18.35
N GLU A 59 2.05 4.25 -19.07
CA GLU A 59 2.98 5.35 -18.80
C GLU A 59 2.33 6.72 -19.01
N ARG A 60 1.37 6.84 -19.94
CA ARG A 60 0.59 8.07 -20.17
C ARG A 60 -0.61 8.24 -19.22
N GLY A 61 -0.75 7.39 -18.21
CA GLY A 61 -1.87 7.46 -17.27
C GLY A 61 -3.23 7.05 -17.86
N GLN A 62 -3.24 6.39 -19.03
CA GLN A 62 -4.46 5.96 -19.71
C GLN A 62 -4.96 4.60 -19.17
N PRO A 63 -6.27 4.35 -19.19
CA PRO A 63 -6.80 3.04 -18.82
C PRO A 63 -6.42 1.96 -19.84
N ILE A 64 -6.39 0.71 -19.37
CA ILE A 64 -6.12 -0.49 -20.17
C ILE A 64 -7.28 -1.48 -20.06
N SER A 65 -7.28 -2.52 -20.89
CA SER A 65 -8.33 -3.56 -20.90
C SER A 65 -7.84 -4.83 -20.22
N ALA A 66 -8.69 -5.44 -19.39
CA ALA A 66 -8.41 -6.72 -18.74
C ALA A 66 -8.23 -7.86 -19.76
N ASP A 67 -9.01 -7.87 -20.84
CA ASP A 67 -8.90 -8.90 -21.88
C ASP A 67 -7.58 -8.74 -22.64
N ALA A 68 -7.22 -7.50 -22.98
CA ALA A 68 -5.97 -7.21 -23.69
C ALA A 68 -4.73 -7.67 -22.92
N VAL A 69 -4.72 -7.60 -21.58
CA VAL A 69 -3.59 -8.09 -20.77
C VAL A 69 -3.62 -9.62 -20.58
N LYS A 70 -4.80 -10.24 -20.58
CA LYS A 70 -4.94 -11.71 -20.48
C LYS A 70 -4.51 -12.41 -21.76
N ASP A 71 -4.76 -11.77 -22.91
CA ASP A 71 -4.42 -12.29 -24.24
C ASP A 71 -2.93 -12.15 -24.58
N LEU A 72 -2.14 -11.46 -23.75
CA LEU A 72 -0.71 -11.34 -23.95
C LEU A 72 -0.01 -12.71 -23.87
N PRO A 73 1.05 -12.94 -24.69
CA PRO A 73 1.91 -14.10 -24.50
C PRO A 73 2.49 -14.13 -23.08
N GLY A 74 2.24 -15.22 -22.35
CA GLY A 74 2.62 -15.37 -20.93
C GLY A 74 1.61 -14.78 -19.93
N GLY A 75 0.51 -14.19 -20.42
CA GLY A 75 -0.58 -13.64 -19.62
C GLY A 75 -0.20 -12.39 -18.80
N VAL A 76 -1.09 -12.02 -17.89
CA VAL A 76 -0.98 -10.80 -17.05
C VAL A 76 0.31 -10.75 -16.19
N ASN A 77 0.91 -11.91 -15.92
CA ASN A 77 2.11 -12.08 -15.09
C ASN A 77 3.40 -12.23 -15.89
N ALA A 78 3.35 -12.03 -17.20
CA ALA A 78 4.55 -12.05 -18.05
C ALA A 78 5.58 -11.00 -17.59
N ARG A 79 6.86 -11.38 -17.70
CA ARG A 79 8.00 -10.51 -17.42
C ARG A 79 8.56 -9.96 -18.72
N TYR A 80 8.92 -8.70 -18.69
CA TYR A 80 9.48 -7.93 -19.79
C TYR A 80 10.69 -7.14 -19.31
N GLY A 81 11.39 -6.45 -20.21
CA GLY A 81 12.50 -5.56 -19.87
C GLY A 81 13.45 -6.18 -18.83
N GLU A 82 13.75 -5.44 -17.78
CA GLU A 82 14.53 -5.88 -16.62
C GLU A 82 13.77 -6.88 -15.73
N GLU A 83 13.10 -7.85 -16.33
CA GLU A 83 12.26 -8.84 -15.68
C GLU A 83 11.10 -8.24 -14.85
N ILE A 84 10.56 -7.09 -15.26
CA ILE A 84 9.42 -6.45 -14.60
C ILE A 84 8.08 -6.89 -15.23
N THR A 85 7.01 -6.87 -14.44
CA THR A 85 5.64 -7.09 -14.93
C THR A 85 4.98 -5.76 -15.30
N LEU A 86 3.84 -5.82 -16.01
CA LEU A 86 3.01 -4.63 -16.24
C LEU A 86 2.50 -4.02 -14.93
N LEU A 87 2.34 -4.81 -13.87
CA LEU A 87 1.94 -4.30 -12.54
C LEU A 87 3.00 -3.35 -11.97
N PHE A 88 4.28 -3.72 -12.02
CA PHE A 88 5.36 -2.83 -11.59
C PHE A 88 5.48 -1.57 -12.46
N HIS A 89 5.28 -1.70 -13.78
CA HIS A 89 5.26 -0.54 -14.67
C HIS A 89 4.11 0.41 -14.33
N ALA A 90 2.92 -0.12 -14.03
CA ALA A 90 1.77 0.67 -13.62
C ALA A 90 1.96 1.36 -12.27
N VAL A 91 2.61 0.71 -11.31
CA VAL A 91 3.03 1.31 -10.04
C VAL A 91 4.03 2.46 -10.28
N GLY A 92 5.05 2.24 -11.11
CA GLY A 92 6.04 3.27 -11.45
C GLY A 92 5.44 4.47 -12.15
N ALA A 93 4.48 4.25 -13.05
CA ALA A 93 3.72 5.28 -13.74
C ALA A 93 2.60 5.91 -12.88
N ARG A 94 2.36 5.38 -11.67
CA ARG A 94 1.25 5.78 -10.76
C ARG A 94 -0.13 5.73 -11.42
N ASN A 95 -0.31 4.82 -12.36
CA ASN A 95 -1.56 4.68 -13.09
C ASN A 95 -2.52 3.76 -12.31
N VAL A 96 -3.28 4.36 -11.39
CA VAL A 96 -4.21 3.65 -10.50
C VAL A 96 -5.24 2.82 -11.26
N ALA A 97 -5.75 3.33 -12.40
CA ALA A 97 -6.71 2.60 -13.23
C ALA A 97 -6.09 1.34 -13.85
N ALA A 98 -4.83 1.42 -14.29
CA ALA A 98 -4.11 0.25 -14.78
C ALA A 98 -3.78 -0.74 -13.66
N ILE A 99 -3.39 -0.27 -12.47
CA ILE A 99 -3.14 -1.14 -11.30
C ILE A 99 -4.41 -1.92 -10.94
N ASP A 100 -5.56 -1.24 -10.83
CA ASP A 100 -6.85 -1.87 -10.55
C ASP A 100 -7.21 -2.92 -11.62
N THR A 101 -6.99 -2.59 -12.89
CA THR A 101 -7.26 -3.50 -14.01
C THR A 101 -6.34 -4.73 -13.99
N LEU A 102 -5.05 -4.55 -13.72
CA LEU A 102 -4.07 -5.64 -13.68
C LEU A 102 -4.35 -6.59 -12.52
N LEU A 103 -4.58 -6.06 -11.31
CA LEU A 103 -4.94 -6.88 -10.15
C LEU A 103 -6.26 -7.64 -10.40
N GLY A 104 -7.29 -6.97 -10.94
CA GLY A 104 -8.56 -7.61 -11.29
C GLY A 104 -8.45 -8.62 -12.45
N ALA A 105 -7.44 -8.50 -13.30
CA ALA A 105 -7.13 -9.47 -14.34
C ALA A 105 -6.31 -10.68 -13.84
N GLY A 106 -5.89 -10.68 -12.57
CA GLY A 106 -5.12 -11.76 -11.95
C GLY A 106 -3.62 -11.52 -11.89
N ALA A 107 -3.16 -10.26 -11.97
CA ALA A 107 -1.77 -9.93 -11.69
C ALA A 107 -1.42 -10.37 -10.26
N ASP A 108 -0.34 -11.14 -10.10
CA ASP A 108 0.11 -11.64 -8.82
C ASP A 108 0.89 -10.55 -8.07
N PRO A 109 0.37 -10.02 -6.94
CA PRO A 109 1.05 -8.99 -6.17
C PRO A 109 2.29 -9.52 -5.42
N TYR A 110 2.56 -10.83 -5.44
CA TYR A 110 3.66 -11.47 -4.73
C TYR A 110 4.85 -11.80 -5.63
N MET A 111 4.76 -11.54 -6.93
CA MET A 111 5.91 -11.63 -7.82
C MET A 111 6.91 -10.54 -7.50
N VAL A 112 8.17 -10.92 -7.21
CA VAL A 112 9.25 -9.96 -7.00
C VAL A 112 9.65 -9.27 -8.31
N ASP A 113 10.05 -8.01 -8.26
CA ASP A 113 10.69 -7.34 -9.39
C ASP A 113 12.10 -7.89 -9.62
N ARG A 114 12.60 -7.81 -10.86
CA ARG A 114 14.02 -8.05 -11.21
C ARG A 114 14.68 -9.25 -10.48
N PRO A 115 14.11 -10.46 -10.50
CA PRO A 115 14.59 -11.58 -9.69
C PRO A 115 16.07 -11.92 -9.92
N SER A 116 16.61 -11.73 -11.14
CA SER A 116 18.03 -11.99 -11.43
C SER A 116 18.99 -11.08 -10.66
N THR A 117 18.53 -9.95 -10.13
CA THR A 117 19.33 -9.04 -9.30
C THR A 117 19.29 -9.40 -7.81
N GLY A 118 18.61 -10.48 -7.44
CA GLY A 118 18.40 -10.87 -6.04
C GLY A 118 17.40 -9.98 -5.30
N SER A 119 16.52 -9.28 -6.02
CA SER A 119 15.50 -8.43 -5.40
C SER A 119 14.48 -9.25 -4.60
N THR A 120 14.02 -8.67 -3.50
CA THR A 120 12.94 -9.20 -2.66
C THR A 120 11.69 -8.32 -2.71
N ARG A 121 11.61 -7.36 -3.64
CA ARG A 121 10.50 -6.39 -3.64
C ARG A 121 9.36 -6.91 -4.50
N ASP A 122 8.25 -7.28 -3.87
CA ASP A 122 6.97 -7.53 -4.53
C ASP A 122 6.07 -6.29 -4.46
N PHE A 123 4.80 -6.38 -4.90
CA PHE A 123 3.86 -5.26 -4.79
C PHE A 123 3.60 -4.88 -3.33
N VAL A 124 3.61 -5.86 -2.42
CA VAL A 124 3.35 -5.65 -0.99
C VAL A 124 4.46 -4.82 -0.35
N PHE A 125 5.72 -5.03 -0.74
CA PHE A 125 6.84 -4.17 -0.34
C PHE A 125 6.60 -2.69 -0.70
N VAL A 126 5.98 -2.40 -1.84
CA VAL A 126 5.69 -1.00 -2.23
C VAL A 126 4.70 -0.34 -1.26
N LEU A 127 3.80 -1.11 -0.64
CA LEU A 127 2.82 -0.61 0.32
C LEU A 127 3.44 -0.10 1.63
N THR A 128 4.70 -0.47 1.90
CA THR A 128 5.46 -0.04 3.09
C THR A 128 6.47 1.05 2.77
N LEU A 129 6.37 1.71 1.61
CA LEU A 129 7.19 2.86 1.25
C LEU A 129 6.42 4.16 1.49
N PRO A 130 7.09 5.27 1.82
CA PRO A 130 6.43 6.56 2.04
C PRO A 130 5.89 7.21 0.75
N GLY A 131 6.14 6.62 -0.42
CA GLY A 131 5.87 7.25 -1.72
C GLY A 131 6.83 8.43 -1.97
N ASN A 132 6.34 9.48 -2.62
CA ASN A 132 7.05 10.76 -2.69
C ASN A 132 6.58 11.67 -1.54
N SER A 133 7.39 11.77 -0.49
CA SER A 133 7.09 12.57 0.71
C SER A 133 6.91 14.07 0.44
N THR A 134 7.34 14.57 -0.72
CA THR A 134 7.21 15.98 -1.13
C THR A 134 6.00 16.26 -2.01
N ASP A 135 5.30 15.23 -2.48
CA ASP A 135 4.11 15.35 -3.31
C ASP A 135 2.89 14.83 -2.54
N PRO A 136 1.95 15.71 -2.15
CA PRO A 136 0.80 15.31 -1.33
C PRO A 136 -0.12 14.29 -2.04
N ASN A 137 -0.08 14.20 -3.36
CA ASN A 137 -0.87 13.23 -4.13
C ASN A 137 -0.11 11.94 -4.42
N ALA A 138 1.17 11.86 -4.03
CA ALA A 138 2.02 10.71 -4.28
C ALA A 138 2.80 10.18 -3.08
N GLY A 139 2.59 10.76 -1.91
CA GLY A 139 2.93 10.17 -0.61
C GLY A 139 1.87 9.17 -0.16
N PHE A 140 1.48 9.22 1.12
CA PHE A 140 0.51 8.27 1.69
C PHE A 140 -0.84 8.17 0.99
N PRO A 141 -1.45 9.23 0.41
CA PRO A 141 -2.72 9.08 -0.30
C PRO A 141 -2.65 8.07 -1.45
N PHE A 142 -1.54 8.06 -2.21
CA PHE A 142 -1.31 7.07 -3.25
C PHE A 142 -1.12 5.67 -2.66
N ILE A 143 -0.29 5.54 -1.62
CA ILE A 143 -0.06 4.25 -0.94
C ILE A 143 -1.36 3.67 -0.36
N ASN A 144 -2.22 4.50 0.22
CA ASN A 144 -3.51 4.10 0.76
C ASN A 144 -4.47 3.62 -0.33
N GLN A 145 -4.40 4.21 -1.53
CA GLN A 145 -5.12 3.69 -2.70
C GLN A 145 -4.56 2.32 -3.12
N LEU A 146 -3.24 2.12 -3.11
CA LEU A 146 -2.64 0.82 -3.41
C LEU A 146 -3.03 -0.25 -2.39
N ILE A 147 -3.02 0.07 -1.09
CA ILE A 147 -3.50 -0.83 -0.03
C ILE A 147 -4.97 -1.18 -0.29
N THR A 148 -5.81 -0.19 -0.61
CA THR A 148 -7.23 -0.42 -0.91
C THR A 148 -7.42 -1.34 -2.11
N LEU A 149 -6.64 -1.14 -3.19
CA LEU A 149 -6.71 -2.00 -4.38
C LEU A 149 -6.19 -3.42 -4.11
N TYR A 150 -5.10 -3.55 -3.37
CA TYR A 150 -4.58 -4.85 -2.93
C TYR A 150 -5.65 -5.64 -2.20
N LEU A 151 -6.29 -5.04 -1.20
CA LEU A 151 -7.34 -5.68 -0.40
C LEU A 151 -8.60 -5.96 -1.23
N LYS A 152 -9.01 -5.02 -2.11
CA LYS A 152 -10.16 -5.19 -3.02
C LYS A 152 -10.03 -6.44 -3.89
N HIS A 153 -8.82 -6.78 -4.31
CA HIS A 153 -8.53 -7.93 -5.16
C HIS A 153 -8.04 -9.17 -4.40
N GLY A 154 -8.37 -9.28 -3.11
CA GLY A 154 -8.13 -10.48 -2.32
C GLY A 154 -6.74 -10.57 -1.68
N GLY A 155 -6.00 -9.45 -1.63
CA GLY A 155 -4.75 -9.36 -0.91
C GLY A 155 -4.91 -9.66 0.58
N ASP A 156 -4.02 -10.48 1.12
CA ASP A 156 -3.97 -10.81 2.55
C ASP A 156 -3.44 -9.62 3.39
N PRO A 157 -4.24 -9.04 4.31
CA PRO A 157 -3.81 -7.96 5.19
C PRO A 157 -2.75 -8.37 6.22
N ASN A 158 -2.59 -9.69 6.45
CA ASN A 158 -1.62 -10.29 7.36
C ASN A 158 -0.38 -10.82 6.61
N ARG A 159 -0.21 -10.45 5.34
CA ARG A 159 0.93 -10.87 4.54
C ARG A 159 2.24 -10.40 5.17
N ARG A 160 3.24 -11.27 5.12
CA ARG A 160 4.63 -10.91 5.44
C ARG A 160 5.37 -10.47 4.19
N LEU A 161 6.19 -9.43 4.33
CA LEU A 161 7.13 -9.01 3.32
C LEU A 161 8.09 -10.16 2.97
N GLN A 162 8.57 -10.16 1.73
CA GLN A 162 9.64 -11.06 1.31
C GLN A 162 10.97 -10.57 1.87
N GLY A 163 11.93 -11.48 2.02
CA GLY A 163 13.26 -11.20 2.58
C GLY A 163 13.49 -11.87 3.93
N SER A 164 14.62 -11.54 4.57
CA SER A 164 15.05 -12.19 5.81
C SER A 164 14.18 -11.84 7.01
N GLU A 165 13.71 -10.60 7.10
CA GLU A 165 12.99 -10.09 8.27
C GLU A 165 11.52 -10.54 8.33
N LYS A 166 10.94 -10.91 7.18
CA LYS A 166 9.55 -11.37 7.05
C LYS A 166 8.56 -10.52 7.85
N GLU A 167 8.74 -9.20 7.81
CA GLU A 167 7.94 -8.24 8.56
C GLU A 167 6.47 -8.32 8.14
N PRO A 168 5.50 -8.34 9.08
CA PRO A 168 4.08 -8.21 8.75
C PRO A 168 3.80 -6.88 8.04
N LEU A 169 2.96 -6.88 7.00
CA LEU A 169 2.62 -5.68 6.22
C LEU A 169 2.20 -4.50 7.12
N ILE A 170 1.36 -4.77 8.12
CA ILE A 170 0.89 -3.73 9.05
C ILE A 170 2.02 -3.12 9.90
N SER A 171 3.08 -3.88 10.21
CA SER A 171 4.27 -3.38 10.90
C SER A 171 5.07 -2.43 10.00
N GLY A 172 5.27 -2.80 8.73
CA GLY A 172 5.98 -1.93 7.78
C GLY A 172 5.22 -0.63 7.51
N VAL A 173 3.88 -0.68 7.47
CA VAL A 173 3.03 0.52 7.38
C VAL A 173 3.10 1.39 8.64
N ALA A 174 3.25 0.78 9.82
CA ALA A 174 3.47 1.50 11.07
C ALA A 174 4.84 2.18 11.12
N LEU A 175 5.89 1.52 10.63
CA LEU A 175 7.27 2.01 10.62
C LEU A 175 7.42 3.31 9.82
N ILE A 176 6.67 3.45 8.73
CA ILE A 176 6.62 4.69 7.93
C ILE A 176 5.60 5.71 8.45
N GLU A 177 4.99 5.49 9.61
CA GLU A 177 3.98 6.37 10.21
C GLU A 177 2.72 6.61 9.34
N ASN A 178 2.38 5.68 8.45
CA ASN A 178 1.16 5.78 7.65
C ASN A 178 -0.08 5.31 8.43
N TYR A 179 -0.53 6.14 9.38
CA TYR A 179 -1.64 5.81 10.27
C TYR A 179 -2.97 5.56 9.53
N GLU A 180 -3.20 6.19 8.38
CA GLU A 180 -4.40 5.94 7.59
C GLU A 180 -4.34 4.59 6.87
N GLY A 181 -3.19 4.25 6.27
CA GLY A 181 -2.94 2.91 5.73
C GLY A 181 -3.09 1.82 6.81
N PHE A 182 -2.59 2.09 8.02
CA PHE A 182 -2.74 1.20 9.16
C PHE A 182 -4.23 0.95 9.50
N LYS A 183 -5.06 2.00 9.54
CA LYS A 183 -6.51 1.85 9.77
C LYS A 183 -7.20 1.06 8.66
N ILE A 184 -6.81 1.26 7.40
CA ILE A 184 -7.35 0.49 6.26
C ILE A 184 -7.05 -1.01 6.46
N LEU A 185 -5.82 -1.35 6.83
CA LEU A 185 -5.42 -2.74 7.12
C LEU A 185 -6.18 -3.33 8.31
N LEU A 186 -6.31 -2.58 9.42
CA LEU A 186 -7.11 -3.00 10.57
C LEU A 186 -8.56 -3.30 10.20
N LYS A 187 -9.18 -2.42 9.40
CA LYS A 187 -10.56 -2.62 8.93
C LYS A 187 -10.71 -3.87 8.07
N ALA A 188 -9.64 -4.29 7.39
CA ALA A 188 -9.59 -5.51 6.61
C ALA A 188 -9.23 -6.76 7.44
N GLY A 189 -8.98 -6.64 8.75
CA GLY A 189 -8.67 -7.76 9.62
C GLY A 189 -7.18 -8.05 9.78
N ALA A 190 -6.30 -7.07 9.52
CA ALA A 190 -4.90 -7.18 9.93
C ALA A 190 -4.79 -7.33 11.46
N ASP A 191 -3.91 -8.23 11.90
CA ASP A 191 -3.52 -8.42 13.29
C ASP A 191 -2.34 -7.47 13.62
N PRO A 192 -2.57 -6.37 14.37
CA PRO A 192 -1.51 -5.44 14.74
C PRO A 192 -0.54 -6.03 15.80
N TRP A 193 -0.88 -7.19 16.36
CA TRP A 193 -0.07 -7.95 17.31
C TRP A 193 0.68 -9.12 16.65
N MET A 194 0.66 -9.22 15.32
CA MET A 194 1.49 -10.18 14.61
C MET A 194 2.97 -9.81 14.79
N GLU A 195 3.78 -10.80 15.20
CA GLU A 195 5.21 -10.62 15.48
C GLU A 195 6.05 -10.76 14.22
N ASP A 196 7.11 -9.96 14.06
CA ASP A 196 8.19 -10.22 13.12
C ASP A 196 9.13 -11.34 13.65
N ILE A 197 10.23 -11.60 12.95
CA ILE A 197 11.21 -12.61 13.40
C ILE A 197 11.92 -12.24 14.72
N ASN A 198 11.85 -10.97 15.14
CA ASN A 198 12.49 -10.45 16.35
C ASN A 198 11.49 -10.32 17.52
N GLY A 199 10.23 -10.71 17.32
CA GLY A 199 9.16 -10.57 18.32
C GLY A 199 8.54 -9.16 18.38
N TYR A 200 8.88 -8.26 17.46
CA TYR A 200 8.25 -6.95 17.37
C TYR A 200 6.92 -7.03 16.62
N THR A 201 5.94 -6.30 17.12
CA THR A 201 4.61 -6.13 16.51
C THR A 201 4.42 -4.70 16.04
N ALA A 202 3.42 -4.47 15.19
CA ALA A 202 3.07 -3.12 14.76
C ALA A 202 2.72 -2.20 15.95
N MET A 203 2.10 -2.75 17.00
CA MET A 203 1.85 -2.05 18.26
C MET A 203 3.15 -1.62 18.96
N SER A 204 4.15 -2.51 19.02
CA SER A 204 5.44 -2.18 19.60
C SER A 204 6.23 -1.16 18.78
N THR A 205 6.11 -1.17 17.45
CA THR A 205 6.69 -0.16 16.55
C THR A 205 6.11 1.22 16.87
N LEU A 206 4.78 1.34 16.96
CA LEU A 206 4.12 2.59 17.36
C LEU A 206 4.56 3.06 18.76
N GLY A 207 4.89 2.14 19.67
CA GLY A 207 5.37 2.47 21.01
C GLY A 207 6.75 3.15 21.05
N PHE A 208 7.59 2.97 20.02
CA PHE A 208 8.87 3.67 19.92
C PHE A 208 8.68 5.14 19.51
N GLU A 209 7.65 5.44 18.74
CA GLU A 209 7.43 6.74 18.12
C GLU A 209 6.60 7.68 18.99
N SER A 210 7.19 8.80 19.40
CA SER A 210 6.47 9.79 20.22
C SER A 210 5.31 10.47 19.46
N THR A 211 5.41 10.54 18.14
CA THR A 211 4.36 11.11 17.25
C THR A 211 3.12 10.21 17.20
N ALA A 212 3.25 8.91 17.49
CA ALA A 212 2.16 7.96 17.47
C ALA A 212 1.25 8.01 18.72
N TYR A 213 1.53 8.86 19.71
CA TYR A 213 0.81 8.90 20.99
C TYR A 213 -0.72 8.94 20.84
N GLU A 214 -1.24 9.87 20.04
CA GLU A 214 -2.70 10.00 19.82
C GLU A 214 -3.27 8.81 19.05
N PHE A 215 -2.50 8.25 18.12
CA PHE A 215 -2.90 7.09 17.36
C PHE A 215 -2.99 5.84 18.25
N VAL A 216 -1.98 5.58 19.09
CA VAL A 216 -1.99 4.48 20.08
C VAL A 216 -3.13 4.67 21.08
N ASN A 217 -3.37 5.89 21.55
CA ASN A 217 -4.52 6.19 22.41
C ASN A 217 -5.85 5.80 21.78
N SER A 218 -6.01 6.08 20.48
CA SER A 218 -7.18 5.64 19.70
C SER A 218 -7.26 4.11 19.61
N LEU A 219 -6.14 3.42 19.40
CA LEU A 219 -6.12 1.95 19.37
C LEU A 219 -6.52 1.34 20.73
N ILE A 220 -6.06 1.92 21.85
CA ILE A 220 -6.50 1.52 23.20
C ILE A 220 -8.01 1.73 23.37
N ASN A 221 -8.55 2.88 22.91
CA ASN A 221 -9.98 3.18 22.97
C ASN A 221 -10.84 2.18 22.19
N ASN A 222 -10.35 1.76 21.03
CA ASN A 222 -11.02 0.80 20.17
C ASN A 222 -10.82 -0.67 20.62
N GLY A 223 -10.20 -0.88 21.79
CA GLY A 223 -10.10 -2.20 22.41
C GLY A 223 -8.99 -3.09 21.84
N TYR A 224 -8.09 -2.57 21.01
CA TYR A 224 -6.99 -3.35 20.46
C TYR A 224 -5.98 -3.83 21.51
N PHE A 225 -6.02 -3.30 22.74
CA PHE A 225 -5.19 -3.73 23.87
C PHE A 225 -5.93 -4.65 24.85
N ASN A 226 -7.14 -5.12 24.52
CA ASN A 226 -7.89 -6.06 25.35
C ASN A 226 -7.41 -7.50 25.08
N ASN A 227 -7.28 -8.31 26.13
CA ASN A 227 -6.94 -9.74 26.03
C ASN A 227 -5.66 -10.03 25.22
N VAL A 228 -4.67 -9.14 25.33
CA VAL A 228 -3.38 -9.31 24.65
C VAL A 228 -2.49 -10.20 25.51
N GLU A 229 -1.78 -11.10 24.86
CA GLU A 229 -0.81 -11.97 25.52
C GLU A 229 0.25 -11.16 26.28
N THR A 230 0.57 -11.60 27.51
CA THR A 230 1.52 -10.91 28.39
C THR A 230 2.88 -10.65 27.72
N LEU A 231 3.42 -11.61 26.96
CA LEU A 231 4.69 -11.45 26.25
C LEU A 231 4.65 -10.30 25.24
N LYS A 232 3.55 -10.16 24.50
CA LYS A 232 3.37 -9.05 23.53
C LYS A 232 3.24 -7.70 24.23
N LEU A 233 2.54 -7.67 25.37
CA LEU A 233 2.47 -6.49 26.21
C LEU A 233 3.85 -6.12 26.77
N GLN A 234 4.67 -7.08 27.20
CA GLN A 234 6.05 -6.84 27.64
C GLN A 234 6.89 -6.17 26.55
N VAL A 235 6.78 -6.64 25.30
CA VAL A 235 7.46 -6.00 24.15
C VAL A 235 6.94 -4.58 23.93
N PHE A 236 5.62 -4.34 24.02
CA PHE A 236 5.06 -2.99 23.94
C PHE A 236 5.56 -2.07 25.07
N PHE A 237 5.58 -2.55 26.32
CA PHE A 237 6.12 -1.81 27.46
C PHE A 237 7.60 -1.50 27.28
N LYS A 238 8.39 -2.46 26.75
CA LYS A 238 9.79 -2.24 26.38
C LYS A 238 9.92 -1.07 25.41
N SER A 239 9.05 -0.98 24.39
CA SER A 239 9.08 0.11 23.41
C SER A 239 8.82 1.48 24.04
N ILE A 240 7.73 1.64 24.80
CA ILE A 240 7.41 2.93 25.44
C ILE A 240 8.36 3.26 26.60
N ALA A 241 9.00 2.26 27.22
CA ALA A 241 10.03 2.46 28.24
C ALA A 241 11.43 2.71 27.67
N PHE A 242 11.64 2.49 26.36
CA PHE A 242 12.95 2.64 25.72
C PHE A 242 13.51 4.06 25.90
N TYR A 243 12.66 5.07 25.70
CA TYR A 243 13.01 6.45 26.01
C TYR A 243 13.28 6.63 27.52
N SER A 244 14.34 7.37 27.87
CA SER A 244 14.64 7.67 29.28
C SER A 244 13.55 8.57 29.87
N GLN A 245 12.88 8.11 30.92
CA GLN A 245 11.79 8.84 31.56
C GLN A 245 12.38 10.01 32.37
N ARG A 246 12.27 11.23 31.87
CA ARG A 246 12.87 12.46 32.45
C ARG A 246 11.81 13.46 32.96
N GLY A 247 10.53 13.11 32.85
CA GLY A 247 9.40 13.97 33.27
C GLY A 247 8.95 14.99 32.22
N ASP A 248 9.55 14.98 31.03
CA ASP A 248 9.11 15.76 29.87
C ASP A 248 7.81 15.22 29.27
N ILE A 249 7.29 15.90 28.24
CA ILE A 249 6.02 15.54 27.60
C ILE A 249 6.04 14.11 27.04
N ARG A 250 7.18 13.64 26.49
CA ARG A 250 7.31 12.26 26.00
C ARG A 250 7.23 11.25 27.16
N SER A 251 7.88 11.53 28.29
CA SER A 251 7.77 10.69 29.49
C SER A 251 6.34 10.61 29.99
N GLN A 252 5.64 11.75 30.06
CA GLN A 252 4.24 11.83 30.49
C GLN A 252 3.32 11.05 29.55
N ASN A 253 3.52 11.19 28.23
CA ASN A 253 2.78 10.46 27.21
C ASN A 253 3.00 8.95 27.32
N ASN A 254 4.26 8.50 27.47
CA ASN A 254 4.58 7.08 27.58
C ASN A 254 4.00 6.48 28.88
N GLN A 255 4.10 7.17 30.00
CA GLN A 255 3.50 6.75 31.27
C GLN A 255 1.97 6.72 31.21
N SER A 256 1.35 7.70 30.53
CA SER A 256 -0.09 7.73 30.26
C SER A 256 -0.52 6.50 29.45
N LEU A 257 0.16 6.21 28.34
CA LEU A 257 -0.10 4.99 27.55
C LEU A 257 0.02 3.74 28.42
N GLY A 258 1.08 3.61 29.21
CA GLY A 258 1.28 2.47 30.09
C GLY A 258 0.15 2.29 31.10
N ILE A 259 -0.31 3.36 31.74
CA ILE A 259 -1.46 3.35 32.66
C ILE A 259 -2.72 2.84 31.95
N ARG A 260 -3.00 3.33 30.74
CA ARG A 260 -4.20 2.97 29.98
C ARG A 260 -4.14 1.52 29.48
N VAL A 261 -2.97 1.03 29.10
CA VAL A 261 -2.79 -0.39 28.73
C VAL A 261 -2.97 -1.31 29.94
N LEU A 262 -2.39 -0.97 31.09
CA LEU A 262 -2.57 -1.73 32.34
C LEU A 262 -4.03 -1.74 32.82
N LYS A 263 -4.78 -0.66 32.57
CA LYS A 263 -6.22 -0.62 32.87
C LYS A 263 -7.00 -1.70 32.10
N ARG A 264 -6.58 -2.01 30.87
CA ARG A 264 -7.16 -3.09 30.05
C ARG A 264 -6.63 -4.48 30.41
N ASN A 265 -5.50 -4.54 31.13
CA ASN A 265 -4.78 -5.76 31.46
C ASN A 265 -4.40 -5.76 32.95
N PRO A 266 -5.39 -5.85 33.87
CA PRO A 266 -5.18 -5.66 35.31
C PRO A 266 -4.33 -6.75 35.97
N ASP A 267 -4.20 -7.91 35.33
CA ASP A 267 -3.42 -9.05 35.82
C ASP A 267 -1.96 -9.03 35.30
N TYR A 268 -1.55 -7.98 34.59
CA TYR A 268 -0.20 -7.87 34.06
C TYR A 268 0.85 -7.84 35.21
N PRO A 269 1.84 -8.75 35.20
CA PRO A 269 2.86 -8.79 36.24
C PRO A 269 3.89 -7.67 36.05
N ALA A 270 4.31 -7.04 37.15
CA ALA A 270 5.40 -6.06 37.09
C ALA A 270 6.70 -6.71 36.58
N ASP A 271 7.44 -5.96 35.77
CA ASP A 271 8.68 -6.36 35.12
C ASP A 271 9.66 -5.18 35.02
N GLU A 272 10.85 -5.41 34.46
CA GLU A 272 11.86 -4.35 34.30
C GLU A 272 11.38 -3.19 33.41
N ASN A 273 10.53 -3.47 32.42
CA ASN A 273 10.02 -2.46 31.49
C ASN A 273 9.06 -1.50 32.18
N THR A 274 8.10 -2.02 32.94
CA THR A 274 7.16 -1.23 33.74
C THR A 274 7.87 -0.51 34.89
N LEU A 275 8.87 -1.14 35.52
CA LEU A 275 9.73 -0.48 36.51
C LEU A 275 10.45 0.74 35.91
N ARG A 276 11.03 0.57 34.71
CA ARG A 276 11.70 1.66 33.97
C ARG A 276 10.72 2.75 33.53
N LEU A 277 9.55 2.37 33.04
CA LEU A 277 8.51 3.29 32.56
C LEU A 277 8.01 4.21 33.68
N PHE A 278 7.73 3.64 34.86
CA PHE A 278 7.17 4.40 35.98
C PHE A 278 8.22 4.91 36.97
N GLN A 279 9.51 4.61 36.73
CA GLN A 279 10.62 4.90 37.64
C GLN A 279 10.37 4.35 39.05
N GLY A 280 9.78 3.15 39.12
CA GLY A 280 9.27 2.56 40.35
C GLY A 280 8.16 1.54 40.09
N PRO A 281 7.54 1.00 41.15
CA PRO A 281 6.45 0.03 41.01
C PRO A 281 5.28 0.59 40.17
N ILE A 282 4.52 -0.31 39.55
CA ILE A 282 3.30 0.06 38.82
C ILE A 282 2.36 0.87 39.75
N PRO A 283 1.93 2.07 39.34
CA PRO A 283 1.07 2.92 40.16
C PRO A 283 -0.39 2.47 40.06
N TRP A 284 -0.73 1.30 40.62
CA TRP A 284 -2.06 0.69 40.48
C TRP A 284 -3.22 1.57 40.94
N ASP A 285 -3.01 2.48 41.90
CA ASP A 285 -4.04 3.45 42.31
C ASP A 285 -4.39 4.42 41.17
N LYS A 286 -3.38 4.89 40.43
CA LYS A 286 -3.59 5.71 39.22
C LYS A 286 -4.23 4.91 38.10
N VAL A 287 -3.80 3.65 37.91
CA VAL A 287 -4.40 2.74 36.93
C VAL A 287 -5.89 2.58 37.20
N LYS A 288 -6.30 2.30 38.45
CA LYS A 288 -7.72 2.13 38.81
C LYS A 288 -8.55 3.38 38.53
N GLN A 289 -7.98 4.57 38.68
CA GLN A 289 -8.63 5.86 38.47
C GLN A 289 -8.65 6.35 37.01
N ALA A 290 -7.84 5.74 36.13
CA ALA A 290 -7.75 6.13 34.72
C ALA A 290 -9.05 5.84 33.95
N GLN A 291 -9.40 6.76 33.04
CA GLN A 291 -10.54 6.68 32.12
C GLN A 291 -10.21 5.87 30.85
#